data_AF-A0A837P0D9-F1
#
_entry.id   AF-A0A837P0D9-F1
#
_cell.length_a   1.000
_cell.length_b   1.000
_cell.length_c   1.000
_cell.angle_alpha   90.00
_cell.angle_beta   90.00
_cell.angle_gamma   90.00
#
_symmetry.space_group_name_H-M   'P 1'
#
loop_
_entity.id
_entity.type
_entity.pdbx_description
1 polymer ?
#
loop_
_entity_poly.entity_id
_entity_poly.type
_entity_poly.pdbx_seq_one_letter_code
_entity_poly.pdbx_strand_id
1 'polypeptide(L)'
;MNLASAHLITAMVTPFDDQQHIDFHRLEQLIEHLLATGTDGLLVGGTTGEGPTLSIAEKRDLYTQTARIVAGRVPIIANTGTNDTAATIHFTHIVSQIEGIDAALVVVPPYNKPNQTGMMAHFTAIAEKSDLPIIIYNIPGRVGVKMTVTTILTLAHNPNIIGIKQCGSDEELAAIVEKAPKDFLVYTGEDAPHLEPRRYHPSRANSTTFNAEDGSTIHTTLTGTRQSGAERPTLVSRKHAPTNFTVNHQ
;
A
#
# COMPACT_ATOMS: atom_id res chain seq x y z
N MET A 1 2.54 9.60 -11.36
CA MET A 1 3.61 10.11 -10.47
C MET A 1 4.54 8.96 -10.06
N ASN A 2 5.65 9.21 -9.36
CA ASN A 2 6.62 8.15 -9.06
C ASN A 2 6.39 7.52 -7.67
N LEU A 3 5.75 6.34 -7.64
CA LEU A 3 5.63 5.50 -6.43
C LEU A 3 6.97 5.17 -5.76
N ALA A 4 8.08 5.19 -6.52
CA ALA A 4 9.42 4.95 -5.96
C ALA A 4 9.93 6.07 -5.05
N SER A 5 9.32 7.26 -5.11
CA SER A 5 9.66 8.38 -4.22
C SER A 5 8.74 8.50 -2.99
N ALA A 6 7.68 7.69 -2.90
CA ALA A 6 6.81 7.70 -1.73
C ALA A 6 7.49 6.94 -0.57
N HIS A 7 7.60 7.58 0.59
CA HIS A 7 8.19 7.01 1.81
C HIS A 7 7.18 6.74 2.93
N LEU A 8 5.99 7.32 2.82
CA LEU A 8 4.87 7.06 3.70
C LEU A 8 3.60 6.97 2.85
N ILE A 9 3.06 5.76 2.72
CA ILE A 9 1.79 5.55 2.02
C ILE A 9 0.71 5.23 3.04
N THR A 10 -0.24 6.13 3.25
CA THR A 10 -1.28 5.92 4.25
C THR A 10 -2.36 4.99 3.71
N ALA A 11 -2.62 3.88 4.43
CA ALA A 11 -3.80 3.06 4.23
C ALA A 11 -5.03 3.81 4.79
N MET A 12 -5.66 4.60 3.95
CA MET A 12 -6.68 5.56 4.34
C MET A 12 -7.99 4.85 4.73
N VAL A 13 -8.58 5.27 5.84
CA VAL A 13 -9.94 4.88 6.23
C VAL A 13 -10.96 5.43 5.22
N THR A 14 -12.15 4.82 5.16
CA THR A 14 -13.27 5.36 4.37
C THR A 14 -14.25 6.04 5.34
N PRO A 15 -14.39 7.37 5.33
CA PRO A 15 -15.35 8.03 6.20
C PRO A 15 -16.78 7.70 5.79
N PHE A 16 -17.64 7.39 6.76
CA PHE A 16 -19.07 7.17 6.56
C PHE A 16 -19.92 8.20 7.32
N ASP A 17 -21.10 8.49 6.80
CA ASP A 17 -22.14 9.29 7.46
C ASP A 17 -22.99 8.44 8.41
N ASP A 18 -23.93 9.09 9.12
CA ASP A 18 -24.82 8.41 10.07
C ASP A 18 -25.80 7.43 9.37
N GLN A 19 -25.90 7.48 8.04
CA GLN A 19 -26.69 6.59 7.20
C GLN A 19 -25.84 5.47 6.56
N GLN A 20 -24.57 5.34 6.93
CA GLN A 20 -23.61 4.36 6.38
C GLN A 20 -23.28 4.56 4.89
N HIS A 21 -23.49 5.75 4.34
CA HIS A 21 -22.96 6.11 3.03
C HIS A 21 -21.58 6.76 3.17
N ILE A 22 -20.77 6.70 2.11
CA ILE A 22 -19.46 7.37 2.09
C ILE A 22 -19.65 8.88 2.25
N ASP A 23 -19.01 9.45 3.28
CA ASP A 23 -18.99 10.89 3.54
C ASP A 23 -17.84 11.54 2.76
N PHE A 24 -18.16 12.03 1.55
CA PHE A 24 -17.16 12.67 0.69
C PHE A 24 -16.66 14.01 1.19
N HIS A 25 -17.38 14.69 2.08
CA HIS A 25 -16.91 15.94 2.68
C HIS A 25 -15.83 15.66 3.72
N ARG A 26 -16.07 14.67 4.60
CA ARG A 26 -15.05 14.19 5.54
C ARG A 26 -13.87 13.55 4.84
N LEU A 27 -14.08 12.88 3.71
CA LEU A 27 -13.00 12.35 2.88
C LEU A 27 -12.04 13.45 2.40
N GLU A 28 -12.57 14.58 1.92
CA GLU A 28 -11.75 15.72 1.50
C GLU A 28 -10.94 16.29 2.67
N GLN A 29 -11.56 16.49 3.82
CA GLN A 29 -10.87 16.96 5.02
C GLN A 29 -9.75 16.01 5.46
N LEU A 30 -10.01 14.70 5.42
CA LEU A 30 -9.02 13.69 5.76
C LEU A 30 -7.84 13.69 4.80
N ILE A 31 -8.10 13.74 3.48
CA ILE A 31 -7.03 13.77 2.47
C ILE A 31 -6.15 15.02 2.67
N GLU A 32 -6.75 16.20 2.82
CA GLU A 32 -5.97 17.43 3.03
C GLU A 32 -5.15 17.38 4.32
N HIS A 33 -5.70 16.80 5.38
CA HIS A 33 -4.97 16.58 6.63
C HIS A 33 -3.75 15.67 6.41
N LEU A 34 -3.95 14.48 5.82
CA LEU A 34 -2.88 13.51 5.58
C LEU A 34 -1.75 14.09 4.73
N LEU A 35 -2.09 14.80 3.66
CA LEU A 35 -1.10 15.47 2.80
C LEU A 35 -0.34 16.57 3.56
N ALA A 36 -1.03 17.33 4.41
CA ALA A 36 -0.39 18.35 5.24
C ALA A 36 0.51 17.77 6.34
N THR A 37 0.26 16.53 6.78
CA THR A 37 1.02 15.84 7.83
C THR A 37 2.08 14.86 7.29
N GLY A 38 2.45 14.97 6.01
CA GLY A 38 3.62 14.27 5.45
C GLY A 38 3.33 12.89 4.86
N THR A 39 2.08 12.58 4.53
CA THR A 39 1.75 11.45 3.67
C THR A 39 2.21 11.74 2.24
N ASP A 40 3.01 10.82 1.68
CA ASP A 40 3.59 10.93 0.32
C ASP A 40 2.89 10.01 -0.69
N GLY A 41 1.78 9.37 -0.31
CA GLY A 41 0.96 8.51 -1.16
C GLY A 41 -0.26 7.96 -0.42
N LEU A 42 -1.30 7.57 -1.15
CA LEU A 42 -2.52 7.02 -0.55
C LEU A 42 -2.80 5.60 -1.05
N LEU A 43 -3.13 4.71 -0.12
CA LEU A 43 -3.77 3.43 -0.40
C LEU A 43 -5.25 3.53 -0.03
N VAL A 44 -6.12 3.39 -1.01
CA VAL A 44 -7.57 3.64 -0.88
C VAL A 44 -8.36 2.35 -1.04
N GLY A 45 -9.40 2.18 -0.24
CA GLY A 45 -10.27 0.99 -0.26
C GLY A 45 -9.56 -0.31 0.15
N GLY A 46 -8.40 -0.20 0.83
CA GLY A 46 -7.69 -1.34 1.41
C GLY A 46 -8.43 -1.92 2.63
N THR A 47 -7.77 -2.79 3.39
CA THR A 47 -8.39 -3.38 4.60
C THR A 47 -8.76 -2.32 5.64
N THR A 48 -7.91 -1.32 5.87
CA THR A 48 -8.17 -0.19 6.79
C THR A 48 -9.31 0.70 6.30
N GLY A 49 -9.47 0.85 4.99
CA GLY A 49 -10.58 1.56 4.36
C GLY A 49 -11.84 0.71 4.17
N GLU A 50 -11.93 -0.42 4.89
CA GLU A 50 -13.09 -1.32 4.87
C GLU A 50 -13.45 -1.84 3.46
N GLY A 51 -12.45 -2.01 2.59
CA GLY A 51 -12.62 -2.51 1.24
C GLY A 51 -13.51 -3.76 1.07
N PRO A 52 -13.52 -4.73 2.00
CA PRO A 52 -14.43 -5.88 1.91
C PRO A 52 -15.93 -5.57 2.04
N THR A 53 -16.32 -4.45 2.66
CA THR A 53 -17.74 -4.08 2.87
C THR A 53 -18.27 -3.13 1.79
N LEU A 54 -17.37 -2.46 1.06
CA LEU A 54 -17.73 -1.58 -0.05
C LEU A 54 -18.14 -2.35 -1.31
N SER A 55 -19.27 -1.97 -1.90
CA SER A 55 -19.68 -2.40 -3.24
C SER A 55 -18.74 -1.88 -4.33
N ILE A 56 -18.82 -2.48 -5.53
CA ILE A 56 -18.04 -2.02 -6.69
C ILE A 56 -18.36 -0.54 -7.02
N ALA A 57 -19.63 -0.14 -6.90
CA ALA A 57 -20.05 1.24 -7.17
C ALA A 57 -19.44 2.20 -6.15
N GLU A 58 -19.53 1.88 -4.85
CA GLU A 58 -18.94 2.68 -3.78
C GLU A 58 -17.43 2.81 -3.93
N LYS A 59 -16.72 1.73 -4.26
CA LYS A 59 -15.27 1.78 -4.52
C LYS A 59 -14.94 2.68 -5.70
N ARG A 60 -15.68 2.58 -6.81
CA ARG A 60 -15.47 3.43 -7.99
C ARG A 60 -15.65 4.90 -7.62
N ASP A 61 -16.71 5.22 -6.87
CA ASP A 61 -17.01 6.60 -6.48
C ASP A 61 -15.97 7.12 -5.47
N LEU A 62 -15.54 6.30 -4.52
CA LEU A 62 -14.43 6.58 -3.59
C LEU A 62 -13.12 6.88 -4.33
N TYR A 63 -12.72 6.05 -5.30
CA TYR A 63 -11.48 6.21 -6.04
C TYR A 63 -11.53 7.45 -6.94
N THR A 64 -12.65 7.67 -7.62
CA THR A 64 -12.87 8.86 -8.46
C THR A 64 -12.77 10.14 -7.65
N GLN A 65 -13.47 10.17 -6.50
CA GLN A 65 -13.49 11.35 -5.65
C GLN A 65 -12.12 11.57 -4.97
N THR A 66 -11.43 10.51 -4.56
CA THR A 66 -10.06 10.60 -4.02
C THR A 66 -9.10 11.16 -5.06
N ALA A 67 -9.12 10.64 -6.29
CA ALA A 67 -8.27 11.14 -7.37
C ALA A 67 -8.53 12.62 -7.69
N ARG A 68 -9.81 13.02 -7.73
CA ARG A 68 -10.22 14.43 -7.92
C ARG A 68 -9.68 15.33 -6.81
N ILE A 69 -9.80 14.92 -5.55
CA ILE A 69 -9.32 15.70 -4.40
C ILE A 69 -7.80 15.79 -4.46
N VAL A 70 -7.09 14.66 -4.56
CA VAL A 70 -5.62 14.63 -4.58
C VAL A 70 -5.06 15.46 -5.73
N ALA A 71 -5.75 15.52 -6.88
CA ALA A 71 -5.41 16.38 -8.01
C ALA A 71 -3.95 16.23 -8.46
N GLY A 72 -3.44 14.99 -8.40
CA GLY A 72 -2.09 14.67 -8.80
C GLY A 72 -0.98 15.21 -7.89
N ARG A 73 -1.24 15.44 -6.60
CA ARG A 73 -0.21 15.85 -5.62
C ARG A 73 0.66 14.70 -5.13
N VAL A 74 0.07 13.51 -4.96
CA VAL A 74 0.75 12.28 -4.53
C VAL A 74 0.20 11.08 -5.31
N PRO A 75 0.95 9.97 -5.42
CA PRO A 75 0.44 8.77 -6.06
C PRO A 75 -0.71 8.10 -5.28
N ILE A 76 -1.62 7.47 -6.01
CA ILE A 76 -2.78 6.75 -5.45
C ILE A 76 -2.73 5.28 -5.86
N ILE A 77 -2.81 4.41 -4.87
CA ILE A 77 -2.96 2.96 -5.03
C ILE A 77 -4.40 2.58 -4.68
N ALA A 78 -5.13 2.01 -5.63
CA ALA A 78 -6.48 1.53 -5.42
C ALA A 78 -6.48 0.02 -5.09
N ASN A 79 -7.23 -0.40 -4.08
CA ASN A 79 -7.38 -1.83 -3.79
C ASN A 79 -8.39 -2.47 -4.76
N THR A 80 -7.92 -3.36 -5.63
CA THR A 80 -8.78 -4.06 -6.61
C THR A 80 -8.83 -5.57 -6.35
N GLY A 81 -7.89 -6.09 -5.56
CA GLY A 81 -7.75 -7.52 -5.30
C GLY A 81 -8.92 -8.15 -4.56
N THR A 82 -9.34 -9.31 -5.04
CA THR A 82 -10.30 -10.21 -4.37
C THR A 82 -9.75 -11.63 -4.37
N ASN A 83 -10.51 -12.61 -3.86
CA ASN A 83 -10.14 -14.01 -3.98
C ASN A 83 -10.53 -14.65 -5.33
N ASP A 84 -11.15 -13.90 -6.24
CA ASP A 84 -11.55 -14.31 -7.58
C ASP A 84 -10.67 -13.61 -8.62
N THR A 85 -9.92 -14.39 -9.40
CA THR A 85 -9.02 -13.89 -10.45
C THR A 85 -9.77 -13.11 -11.52
N ALA A 86 -10.91 -13.62 -12.00
CA ALA A 86 -11.66 -12.98 -13.08
C ALA A 86 -12.32 -11.68 -12.61
N ALA A 87 -12.87 -11.68 -11.38
CA ALA A 87 -13.42 -10.48 -10.78
C ALA A 87 -12.35 -9.41 -10.55
N THR A 88 -11.15 -9.82 -10.10
CA THR A 88 -10.01 -8.91 -9.90
C THR A 88 -9.55 -8.28 -11.22
N ILE A 89 -9.43 -9.07 -12.30
CA ILE A 89 -9.10 -8.55 -13.64
C ILE A 89 -10.14 -7.51 -14.08
N HIS A 90 -11.42 -7.89 -14.04
CA HIS A 90 -12.51 -7.02 -14.49
C HIS A 90 -12.55 -5.71 -13.70
N PHE A 91 -12.46 -5.79 -12.36
CA PHE A 91 -12.51 -4.58 -11.53
C PHE A 91 -11.26 -3.71 -11.70
N THR A 92 -10.07 -4.31 -11.86
CA THR A 92 -8.84 -3.55 -12.14
C THR A 92 -8.94 -2.79 -13.47
N HIS A 93 -9.57 -3.37 -14.49
CA HIS A 93 -9.85 -2.68 -15.75
C HIS A 93 -10.84 -1.52 -15.58
N ILE A 94 -11.89 -1.66 -14.75
CA ILE A 94 -12.78 -0.53 -14.45
C ILE A 94 -12.02 0.60 -13.75
N VAL A 95 -11.18 0.26 -12.79
CA VAL A 95 -10.39 1.23 -12.01
C VAL A 95 -9.32 1.90 -12.87
N SER A 96 -8.77 1.22 -13.89
CA SER A 96 -7.81 1.83 -14.83
C SER A 96 -8.39 2.97 -15.66
N GLN A 97 -9.72 3.07 -15.75
CA GLN A 97 -10.39 4.18 -16.45
C GLN A 97 -10.53 5.44 -15.58
N ILE A 98 -10.16 5.38 -14.30
CA ILE A 98 -10.21 6.52 -13.38
C ILE A 98 -8.88 7.27 -13.47
N GLU A 99 -8.90 8.47 -14.03
CA GLU A 99 -7.72 9.32 -14.11
C GLU A 99 -7.17 9.64 -12.71
N GLY A 100 -5.85 9.50 -12.53
CA GLY A 100 -5.17 9.77 -11.26
C GLY A 100 -4.92 8.55 -10.37
N ILE A 101 -5.35 7.35 -10.76
CA ILE A 101 -4.94 6.09 -10.10
C ILE A 101 -3.62 5.60 -10.71
N ASP A 102 -2.60 5.39 -9.88
CA ASP A 102 -1.25 5.03 -10.34
C ASP A 102 -0.95 3.53 -10.28
N ALA A 103 -1.62 2.77 -9.40
CA ALA A 103 -1.43 1.34 -9.26
C ALA A 103 -2.62 0.64 -8.60
N ALA A 104 -2.67 -0.69 -8.75
CA ALA A 104 -3.63 -1.56 -8.10
C ALA A 104 -2.96 -2.42 -7.01
N LEU A 105 -3.52 -2.40 -5.79
CA LEU A 105 -3.15 -3.35 -4.74
C LEU A 105 -3.99 -4.62 -4.88
N VAL A 106 -3.32 -5.77 -4.94
CA VAL A 106 -3.96 -7.08 -5.09
C VAL A 106 -3.53 -8.02 -3.97
N VAL A 107 -4.47 -8.37 -3.09
CA VAL A 107 -4.25 -9.27 -1.96
C VAL A 107 -4.11 -10.73 -2.39
N VAL A 108 -3.24 -11.48 -1.72
CA VAL A 108 -3.23 -12.95 -1.81
C VAL A 108 -4.64 -13.48 -1.51
N PRO A 109 -5.24 -14.33 -2.37
CA PRO A 109 -6.64 -14.74 -2.23
C PRO A 109 -7.00 -15.28 -0.82
N PRO A 110 -7.87 -14.57 -0.07
CA PRO A 110 -8.39 -15.08 1.21
C PRO A 110 -9.43 -16.18 1.00
N TYR A 111 -9.71 -16.92 2.07
CA TYR A 111 -10.76 -17.95 2.17
C TYR A 111 -10.52 -19.23 1.35
N ASN A 112 -10.30 -19.12 0.04
CA ASN A 112 -10.06 -20.26 -0.85
C ASN A 112 -8.66 -20.88 -0.70
N LYS A 113 -7.73 -20.18 -0.03
CA LYS A 113 -6.41 -20.69 0.40
C LYS A 113 -5.64 -21.42 -0.72
N PRO A 114 -5.35 -20.74 -1.85
CA PRO A 114 -4.61 -21.35 -2.95
C PRO A 114 -3.22 -21.82 -2.51
N ASN A 115 -2.68 -22.82 -3.20
CA ASN A 115 -1.28 -23.21 -3.07
C ASN A 115 -0.37 -22.22 -3.83
N GLN A 116 0.96 -22.37 -3.73
CA GLN A 116 1.92 -21.46 -4.38
C GLN A 116 1.73 -21.38 -5.91
N THR A 117 1.47 -22.51 -6.57
CA THR A 117 1.20 -22.55 -8.02
C THR A 117 -0.07 -21.76 -8.37
N GLY A 118 -1.12 -21.90 -7.56
CA GLY A 118 -2.37 -21.14 -7.71
C GLY A 118 -2.18 -19.65 -7.48
N MET A 119 -1.40 -19.24 -6.47
CA MET A 119 -1.05 -17.83 -6.26
C MET A 119 -0.27 -17.29 -7.46
N MET A 120 0.73 -18.03 -7.94
CA MET A 120 1.54 -17.62 -9.08
C MET A 120 0.66 -17.46 -10.34
N ALA A 121 -0.22 -18.41 -10.64
CA ALA A 121 -1.14 -18.32 -11.76
C ALA A 121 -2.12 -17.14 -11.62
N HIS A 122 -2.63 -16.87 -10.42
CA HIS A 122 -3.53 -15.74 -10.14
C HIS A 122 -2.87 -14.40 -10.44
N PHE A 123 -1.69 -14.15 -9.88
CA PHE A 123 -0.98 -12.88 -10.07
C PHE A 123 -0.47 -12.72 -11.51
N THR A 124 0.03 -13.78 -12.15
CA THR A 124 0.42 -13.73 -13.56
C THR A 124 -0.76 -13.37 -14.46
N ALA A 125 -1.92 -14.03 -14.28
CA ALA A 125 -3.10 -13.76 -15.10
C ALA A 125 -3.65 -12.33 -14.93
N ILE A 126 -3.55 -11.77 -13.72
CA ILE A 126 -3.93 -10.37 -13.46
C ILE A 126 -2.93 -9.41 -14.12
N ALA A 127 -1.63 -9.62 -13.90
CA ALA A 127 -0.59 -8.77 -14.44
C ALA A 127 -0.59 -8.74 -15.98
N GLU A 128 -0.89 -9.85 -16.65
CA GLU A 128 -0.99 -9.93 -18.11
C GLU A 128 -2.19 -9.17 -18.71
N LYS A 129 -3.24 -8.94 -17.93
CA LYS A 129 -4.51 -8.37 -18.38
C LYS A 129 -4.84 -7.01 -17.75
N SER A 130 -3.97 -6.52 -16.88
CA SER A 130 -4.16 -5.26 -16.17
C SER A 130 -3.54 -4.10 -16.94
N ASP A 131 -4.31 -3.03 -17.10
CA ASP A 131 -3.82 -1.75 -17.61
C ASP A 131 -3.11 -0.92 -16.52
N LEU A 132 -3.24 -1.32 -15.25
CA LEU A 132 -2.56 -0.71 -14.11
C LEU A 132 -1.37 -1.57 -13.63
N PRO A 133 -0.29 -0.94 -13.15
CA PRO A 133 0.76 -1.63 -12.39
C PRO A 133 0.19 -2.32 -11.15
N ILE A 134 0.64 -3.55 -10.90
CA ILE A 134 0.18 -4.38 -9.78
C ILE A 134 1.18 -4.34 -8.62
N ILE A 135 0.66 -4.14 -7.41
CA ILE A 135 1.37 -4.34 -6.15
C ILE A 135 0.76 -5.54 -5.43
N ILE A 136 1.57 -6.56 -5.16
CA ILE A 136 1.16 -7.74 -4.40
C ILE A 136 0.90 -7.34 -2.95
N TYR A 137 -0.16 -7.84 -2.32
CA TYR A 137 -0.37 -7.71 -0.88
C TYR A 137 -0.37 -9.07 -0.20
N ASN A 138 0.73 -9.39 0.49
CA ASN A 138 0.93 -10.64 1.20
C ASN A 138 0.73 -10.41 2.71
N ILE A 139 -0.41 -10.85 3.24
CA ILE A 139 -0.78 -10.70 4.66
C ILE A 139 -1.32 -12.01 5.25
N PRO A 140 -0.45 -12.97 5.62
CA PRO A 140 -0.85 -14.30 6.06
C PRO A 140 -1.83 -14.29 7.23
N GLY A 141 -1.68 -13.35 8.16
CA GLY A 141 -2.55 -13.18 9.33
C GLY A 141 -4.01 -12.89 8.99
N ARG A 142 -4.32 -12.43 7.78
CA ARG A 142 -5.71 -12.17 7.33
C ARG A 142 -6.22 -13.15 6.28
N VAL A 143 -5.34 -13.73 5.46
CA VAL A 143 -5.73 -14.57 4.32
C VAL A 143 -5.60 -16.07 4.57
N GLY A 144 -4.90 -16.47 5.65
CA GLY A 144 -4.76 -17.86 6.07
C GLY A 144 -3.80 -18.71 5.25
N VAL A 145 -3.08 -18.11 4.31
CA VAL A 145 -1.98 -18.69 3.52
C VAL A 145 -0.87 -17.66 3.36
N LYS A 146 0.35 -18.12 3.11
CA LYS A 146 1.51 -17.24 2.90
C LYS A 146 2.09 -17.44 1.52
N MET A 147 2.28 -16.36 0.77
CA MET A 147 3.12 -16.39 -0.42
C MET A 147 4.59 -16.43 0.02
N THR A 148 5.34 -17.41 -0.49
CA THR A 148 6.75 -17.59 -0.13
C THR A 148 7.64 -16.54 -0.81
N VAL A 149 8.80 -16.25 -0.20
CA VAL A 149 9.83 -15.38 -0.80
C VAL A 149 10.20 -15.85 -2.21
N THR A 150 10.33 -17.16 -2.44
CA THR A 150 10.62 -17.71 -3.77
C THR A 150 9.54 -17.35 -4.78
N THR A 151 8.25 -17.49 -4.44
CA THR A 151 7.15 -17.11 -5.33
C THR A 151 7.10 -15.61 -5.58
N ILE A 152 7.35 -14.79 -4.55
CA ILE A 152 7.42 -13.33 -4.68
C ILE A 152 8.52 -12.92 -5.66
N LEU A 153 9.73 -13.47 -5.51
CA LEU A 153 10.87 -13.16 -6.38
C LEU A 153 10.64 -13.61 -7.83
N THR A 154 9.97 -14.74 -8.04
CA THR A 154 9.56 -15.17 -9.38
C THR A 154 8.57 -14.17 -10.00
N LEU A 155 7.54 -13.75 -9.25
CA LEU A 155 6.55 -12.78 -9.73
C LEU A 155 7.15 -11.39 -9.95
N ALA A 156 8.16 -11.00 -9.18
CA ALA A 156 8.85 -9.71 -9.30
C ALA A 156 9.57 -9.51 -10.66
N HIS A 157 9.76 -10.59 -11.44
CA HIS A 157 10.29 -10.49 -12.80
C HIS A 157 9.22 -10.15 -13.85
N ASN A 158 7.94 -10.16 -13.50
CA ASN A 158 6.88 -9.70 -14.39
C ASN A 158 6.92 -8.16 -14.46
N PRO A 159 7.02 -7.55 -15.66
CA PRO A 159 7.19 -6.10 -15.79
C PRO A 159 5.98 -5.29 -15.29
N ASN A 160 4.80 -5.90 -15.17
CA ASN A 160 3.60 -5.23 -14.68
C ASN A 160 3.36 -5.49 -13.17
N ILE A 161 4.19 -6.29 -12.51
CA ILE A 161 4.17 -6.46 -11.05
C ILE A 161 5.32 -5.61 -10.48
N ILE A 162 4.98 -4.40 -10.05
CA ILE A 162 5.97 -3.37 -9.71
C ILE A 162 6.38 -3.39 -8.24
N GLY A 163 5.69 -4.14 -7.39
CA GLY A 163 6.07 -4.21 -5.99
C GLY A 163 5.25 -5.15 -5.12
N ILE A 164 5.53 -5.09 -3.82
CA ILE A 164 4.85 -5.84 -2.77
C ILE A 164 4.64 -5.00 -1.52
N LYS A 165 3.44 -5.11 -0.93
CA LYS A 165 3.14 -4.84 0.47
C LYS A 165 3.25 -6.15 1.24
N GLN A 166 4.30 -6.29 2.04
CA GLN A 166 4.63 -7.49 2.80
C GLN A 166 4.26 -7.29 4.28
N CYS A 167 3.45 -8.20 4.82
CA CYS A 167 3.24 -8.39 6.25
C CYS A 167 3.73 -9.80 6.61
N GLY A 168 4.63 -9.92 7.57
CA GLY A 168 5.39 -11.14 7.83
C GLY A 168 6.64 -10.83 8.63
N SER A 169 7.61 -11.76 8.65
CA SER A 169 8.80 -11.56 9.48
C SER A 169 9.83 -10.61 8.85
N ASP A 170 10.65 -9.99 9.70
CA ASP A 170 11.77 -9.15 9.27
C ASP A 170 12.75 -9.92 8.37
N GLU A 171 12.95 -11.22 8.62
CA GLU A 171 13.82 -12.07 7.78
C GLU A 171 13.25 -12.24 6.36
N GLU A 172 11.93 -12.37 6.23
CA GLU A 172 11.27 -12.49 4.93
C GLU A 172 11.37 -11.16 4.17
N LEU A 173 11.09 -10.05 4.84
CA LEU A 173 11.22 -8.70 4.27
C LEU A 173 12.66 -8.45 3.81
N ALA A 174 13.65 -8.75 4.66
CA ALA A 174 15.08 -8.62 4.34
C ALA A 174 15.47 -9.45 3.11
N ALA A 175 15.02 -10.70 3.03
CA ALA A 175 15.31 -11.58 1.92
C ALA A 175 14.72 -11.08 0.60
N ILE A 176 13.53 -10.46 0.63
CA ILE A 176 12.92 -9.83 -0.55
C ILE A 176 13.72 -8.61 -0.97
N VAL A 177 14.04 -7.69 -0.04
CA VAL A 177 14.83 -6.48 -0.33
C VAL A 177 16.19 -6.82 -0.93
N GLU A 178 16.84 -7.89 -0.45
CA GLU A 178 18.16 -8.29 -0.93
C GLU A 178 18.13 -8.85 -2.36
N LYS A 179 17.08 -9.60 -2.71
CA LYS A 179 17.05 -10.47 -3.90
C LYS A 179 16.12 -9.99 -5.00
N ALA A 180 15.19 -9.09 -4.72
CA ALA A 180 14.27 -8.57 -5.72
C ALA A 180 15.02 -7.74 -6.79
N PRO A 181 14.47 -7.64 -8.01
CA PRO A 181 14.98 -6.72 -9.03
C PRO A 181 15.07 -5.29 -8.49
N LYS A 182 16.02 -4.49 -9.00
CA LYS A 182 16.29 -3.14 -8.49
C LYS A 182 15.08 -2.20 -8.53
N ASP A 183 14.21 -2.38 -9.53
CA ASP A 183 13.04 -1.53 -9.76
C ASP A 183 11.78 -2.08 -9.08
N PHE A 184 11.89 -3.19 -8.34
CA PHE A 184 10.78 -3.78 -7.59
C PHE A 184 10.63 -3.09 -6.23
N LEU A 185 9.46 -2.51 -5.99
CA LEU A 185 9.15 -1.73 -4.79
C LEU A 185 8.79 -2.68 -3.64
N VAL A 186 9.46 -2.53 -2.49
CA VAL A 186 9.19 -3.37 -1.31
C VAL A 186 8.67 -2.49 -0.19
N TYR A 187 7.44 -2.75 0.23
CA TYR A 187 6.78 -2.03 1.29
C TYR A 187 6.49 -2.95 2.47
N THR A 188 6.73 -2.50 3.70
CA THR A 188 6.16 -3.17 4.88
C THR A 188 4.71 -2.73 5.08
N GLY A 189 3.83 -3.65 5.47
CA GLY A 189 2.46 -3.36 5.89
C GLY A 189 2.24 -3.49 7.40
N GLU A 190 3.32 -3.54 8.18
CA GLU A 190 3.28 -3.54 9.65
C GLU A 190 3.84 -2.21 10.18
N ASP A 191 2.99 -1.48 10.91
CA ASP A 191 3.35 -0.24 11.57
C ASP A 191 4.30 -0.59 12.71
N ALA A 192 5.56 -0.18 12.60
CA ALA A 192 6.58 -0.63 13.52
C ALA A 192 6.31 -0.14 14.96
N PRO A 193 6.24 -1.02 15.97
CA PRO A 193 6.59 -0.64 17.33
C PRO A 193 8.10 -0.86 17.62
N HIS A 194 8.85 -1.49 16.70
CA HIS A 194 10.10 -2.21 17.04
C HIS A 194 11.25 -2.14 16.01
N LEU A 195 11.40 -1.07 15.23
CA LEU A 195 12.66 -0.88 14.49
C LEU A 195 13.79 -0.53 15.47
N GLU A 196 14.41 -1.55 16.08
CA GLU A 196 15.82 -1.48 16.46
C GLU A 196 16.61 -0.98 15.24
N PRO A 197 17.55 -0.02 15.38
CA PRO A 197 18.26 0.58 14.27
C PRO A 197 19.19 -0.41 13.58
N ARG A 198 18.64 -1.29 12.73
CA ARG A 198 19.41 -2.12 11.82
C ARG A 198 19.79 -1.31 10.60
N ARG A 199 21.08 -1.03 10.51
CA ARG A 199 21.74 -0.34 9.40
C ARG A 199 21.63 -1.17 8.13
N TYR A 200 20.59 -0.93 7.32
CA TYR A 200 20.58 -1.40 5.94
C TYR A 200 21.53 -0.55 5.09
N HIS A 201 22.31 -1.22 4.24
CA HIS A 201 23.30 -0.58 3.40
C HIS A 201 22.60 0.34 2.37
N PRO A 202 22.92 1.65 2.30
CA PRO A 202 22.15 2.65 1.55
C PRO A 202 22.25 2.54 0.02
N SER A 203 22.84 1.47 -0.52
CA SER A 203 23.04 1.31 -1.96
C SER A 203 22.01 0.40 -2.64
N ARG A 204 21.06 -0.20 -1.90
CA ARG A 204 20.11 -1.20 -2.44
C ARG A 204 18.69 -1.21 -1.87
N ALA A 205 18.35 -0.41 -0.86
CA ALA A 205 17.04 -0.54 -0.17
C ALA A 205 16.04 0.54 -0.60
N ASN A 206 15.03 0.15 -1.38
CA ASN A 206 13.79 0.92 -1.58
C ASN A 206 12.70 0.36 -0.64
N SER A 207 12.97 0.29 0.66
CA SER A 207 11.98 -0.15 1.65
C SER A 207 11.20 1.03 2.20
N THR A 208 9.91 1.08 1.93
CA THR A 208 8.97 2.12 2.39
C THR A 208 7.90 1.50 3.30
N THR A 209 7.21 2.31 4.11
CA THR A 209 6.18 1.85 5.05
C THR A 209 4.78 2.23 4.56
N PHE A 210 3.84 1.28 4.61
CA PHE A 210 2.41 1.61 4.64
C PHE A 210 1.99 1.73 6.10
N ASN A 211 1.51 2.90 6.52
CA ASN A 211 0.96 3.08 7.87
C ASN A 211 -0.57 3.01 7.86
N ALA A 212 -1.14 2.43 8.91
CA ALA A 212 -2.54 2.64 9.26
C ALA A 212 -2.67 3.91 10.13
N GLU A 213 -3.74 4.66 9.88
CA GLU A 213 -4.35 5.65 10.78
C GLU A 213 -3.88 7.13 10.81
N ASP A 214 -4.94 7.96 10.91
CA ASP A 214 -5.21 9.36 11.35
C ASP A 214 -4.14 10.47 11.42
N GLY A 215 -2.93 10.28 10.89
CA GLY A 215 -1.90 11.31 10.94
C GLY A 215 -1.25 11.49 12.32
N SER A 216 -1.58 10.64 13.30
CA SER A 216 -1.01 10.71 14.65
C SER A 216 0.08 9.67 14.95
N THR A 217 0.92 9.23 13.98
CA THR A 217 2.09 8.39 14.31
C THR A 217 3.39 8.74 13.59
N ILE A 218 4.41 8.90 14.43
CA ILE A 218 5.88 8.92 14.30
C ILE A 218 6.44 8.71 12.87
N HIS A 219 7.00 9.79 12.30
CA HIS A 219 7.88 9.73 11.13
C HIS A 219 9.16 8.96 11.46
N THR A 220 9.43 7.89 10.71
CA THR A 220 10.75 7.26 10.63
C THR A 220 11.24 7.37 9.20
N THR A 221 12.00 8.42 8.89
CA THR A 221 12.61 8.58 7.55
C THR A 221 14.08 8.17 7.60
N LEU A 222 14.47 7.22 6.75
CA LEU A 222 15.88 6.96 6.43
C LEU A 222 16.31 7.92 5.30
N THR A 223 16.65 9.17 5.61
CA THR A 223 17.30 10.04 4.62
C THR A 223 18.82 9.87 4.66
N GLY A 224 19.40 9.33 3.59
CA GLY A 224 20.84 9.31 3.37
C GLY A 224 21.22 10.20 2.19
N THR A 225 21.46 11.49 2.40
CA THR A 225 22.13 12.33 1.40
C THR A 225 23.65 12.23 1.59
N ARG A 226 24.39 11.87 0.54
CA ARG A 226 25.85 12.03 0.52
C ARG A 226 26.18 13.52 0.65
N GLN A 227 26.67 13.93 1.81
CA GLN A 227 27.60 15.07 1.88
C GLN A 227 28.98 14.53 2.25
N SER A 228 29.97 14.96 1.47
CA SER A 228 31.38 14.65 1.64
C SER A 228 31.89 15.28 2.93
N GLY A 229 32.14 14.46 3.95
CA GLY A 229 32.66 14.90 5.24
C GLY A 229 31.98 14.12 6.35
N ALA A 230 32.77 13.48 7.19
CA ALA A 230 32.30 12.50 8.18
C ALA A 230 31.40 13.14 9.26
N GLU A 231 30.10 13.17 9.03
CA GLU A 231 29.09 13.21 10.09
C GLU A 231 28.04 12.12 9.87
N ARG A 232 27.78 11.37 10.96
CA ARG A 232 26.93 10.18 10.97
C ARG A 232 25.47 10.61 11.04
N PRO A 233 24.56 10.07 10.21
CA PRO A 233 23.15 10.41 10.30
C PRO A 233 22.60 10.00 11.68
N THR A 234 21.92 10.93 12.34
CA THR A 234 21.31 10.76 13.66
C THR A 234 19.79 10.78 13.50
N LEU A 235 19.08 9.84 14.17
CA LEU A 235 17.62 9.82 14.20
C LEU A 235 17.09 11.08 14.90
N VAL A 236 16.09 11.75 14.31
CA VAL A 236 15.33 12.82 14.96
C VAL A 236 13.86 12.41 14.99
N SER A 237 13.35 12.12 16.18
CA SER A 237 11.91 11.88 16.42
C SER A 237 11.22 13.20 16.77
N ARG A 238 10.09 13.51 16.13
CA ARG A 238 9.19 14.60 16.54
C ARG A 238 7.79 14.04 16.75
N LYS A 239 7.23 14.24 17.93
CA LYS A 239 5.83 13.94 18.26
C LYS A 239 4.95 15.13 17.88
N HIS A 240 3.81 14.89 17.24
CA HIS A 240 2.71 15.84 17.10
C HIS A 240 1.50 15.34 17.89
N ALA A 241 0.65 16.27 18.35
CA ALA A 241 -0.49 15.98 19.21
C ALA A 241 -1.63 15.28 18.44
N PRO A 242 -2.42 14.40 19.08
CA PRO A 242 -3.50 13.66 18.43
C PRO A 242 -4.69 14.55 18.05
N THR A 243 -5.32 14.26 16.91
CA THR A 243 -6.60 14.81 16.46
C THR A 243 -7.63 13.68 16.36
N ASN A 244 -8.75 13.81 17.06
CA ASN A 244 -9.78 12.77 17.15
C ASN A 244 -10.53 12.59 15.81
N PHE A 245 -10.16 11.59 15.02
CA PHE A 245 -11.02 11.00 14.00
C PHE A 245 -11.63 9.71 14.57
N THR A 246 -12.76 9.84 15.28
CA THR A 246 -13.44 8.66 15.84
C THR A 246 -14.03 7.80 14.72
N VAL A 247 -13.53 6.57 14.60
CA VAL A 247 -14.19 5.47 13.89
C VAL A 247 -15.36 5.03 14.77
N ASN A 248 -16.60 5.20 14.31
CA ASN A 248 -17.77 4.67 15.01
C ASN A 248 -17.78 3.15 14.82
N HIS A 249 -17.22 2.41 15.78
CA HIS A 249 -17.46 0.99 15.92
C HIS A 249 -18.89 0.77 16.44
N GLN A 250 -19.75 0.16 15.63
CA GLN A 250 -20.93 -0.57 16.13
C GLN A 250 -20.60 -2.05 16.26
#